data_AF-A0A9D0GBW7-F1
#
_entry.id   AF-A0A9D0GBW7-F1
#
_cell.length_a   1.000
_cell.length_b   1.000
_cell.length_c   1.000
_cell.angle_alpha   90.00
_cell.angle_beta   90.00
_cell.angle_gamma   90.00
#
_symmetry.space_group_name_H-M   'P 1'
#
loop_
_entity.id
_entity.type
_entity.pdbx_description
1 polymer ?
#
loop_
_entity_poly.entity_id
_entity_poly.type
_entity_poly.pdbx_seq_one_letter_code
_entity_poly.pdbx_strand_id
1 'polypeptide(L)'
;MAIHCMKLPGLADVHVHLREPGDVHKETIRSGTEAALAGGFTTLLAMPNTHPPLVTLAEFRKAQRRASETALCDVFHFAGGSADHLAELPALGQEAVGLKIYMDQTYGPLRVDTLAALMACFKRWPAEKPIAVHAEGKNVAVAIGLAAAFNRHVHICHVSRKDEITLIAHAKQRGIQVTCEVTPHHLFLSELDARQFGPRANVRPALASQTDVEALWAHLDTVIDCIATDHAPHTLAEKLGPDAPPGMPGLETALPLMLTAVSEGRLTLERLVALMAVNPRRIYGLSSQPDTWVEVDPDDRYTISDEGLHTKSGWSPFSGRTVRGRVRRVVLRGREVFADGVVHPPYAFHSE
;
A
#
# COMPACT_ATOMS: atom_id res chain seq x y z
N MET A 1 35.48 -2.98 -9.94
CA MET A 1 34.75 -1.94 -10.69
C MET A 1 33.76 -1.33 -9.71
N ALA A 2 33.71 0.00 -9.58
CA ALA A 2 32.73 0.63 -8.69
C ALA A 2 31.32 0.37 -9.27
N ILE A 3 30.43 -0.21 -8.46
CA ILE A 3 29.02 -0.36 -8.82
C ILE A 3 28.45 1.05 -8.96
N HIS A 4 27.86 1.37 -10.12
CA HIS A 4 27.21 2.67 -10.32
C HIS A 4 25.83 2.62 -9.67
N CYS A 5 25.77 2.94 -8.38
CA CYS A 5 24.50 3.01 -7.66
C CYS A 5 23.75 4.32 -7.95
N MET A 6 22.43 4.22 -8.13
CA MET A 6 21.53 5.37 -8.16
C MET A 6 20.98 5.67 -6.76
N LYS A 7 20.64 6.94 -6.51
CA LYS A 7 19.97 7.37 -5.28
C LYS A 7 18.54 7.79 -5.56
N LEU A 8 17.60 7.21 -4.83
CA LEU A 8 16.18 7.59 -4.79
C LEU A 8 15.86 8.27 -3.46
N PRO A 9 14.82 9.11 -3.38
CA PRO A 9 14.29 9.53 -2.08
C PRO A 9 13.74 8.31 -1.31
N GLY A 10 13.57 8.46 0.01
CA GLY A 10 12.85 7.46 0.81
C GLY A 10 11.44 7.23 0.25
N LEU A 11 11.09 5.99 -0.06
CA LEU A 11 9.78 5.67 -0.65
C LEU A 11 8.70 5.58 0.43
N ALA A 12 7.46 5.85 0.06
CA ALA A 12 6.30 5.77 0.92
C ALA A 12 5.27 4.79 0.34
N ASP A 13 4.93 3.76 1.11
CA ASP A 13 3.83 2.86 0.77
C ASP A 13 2.57 3.28 1.53
N VAL A 14 1.53 3.67 0.78
CA VAL A 14 0.29 4.18 1.35
C VAL A 14 -0.74 3.11 1.66
N HIS A 15 -0.43 1.83 1.39
CA HIS A 15 -1.37 0.72 1.61
C HIS A 15 -0.64 -0.56 2.05
N VAL A 16 -0.56 -0.76 3.37
CA VAL A 16 -0.02 -2.00 3.94
C VAL A 16 -0.88 -2.56 5.06
N HIS A 17 -0.85 -3.88 5.23
CA HIS A 17 -1.48 -4.60 6.32
C HIS A 17 -0.41 -5.25 7.20
N LEU A 18 -0.07 -4.62 8.33
CA LEU A 18 0.97 -5.09 9.25
C LEU A 18 0.48 -6.15 10.25
N ARG A 19 -0.83 -6.45 10.24
CA ARG A 19 -1.50 -7.54 10.99
C ARG A 19 -1.43 -7.45 12.52
N GLU A 20 -0.86 -6.37 13.05
CA GLU A 20 -0.69 -6.15 14.49
C GLU A 20 -1.44 -4.87 14.90
N PRO A 21 -2.31 -4.92 15.94
CA PRO A 21 -2.57 -6.06 16.84
C PRO A 21 -3.37 -7.21 16.20
N GLY A 22 -3.24 -8.41 16.79
CA GLY A 22 -4.07 -9.57 16.46
C GLY A 22 -3.30 -10.70 15.77
N ASP A 23 -3.20 -10.65 14.45
CA ASP A 23 -2.72 -11.75 13.62
C ASP A 23 -1.20 -11.76 13.43
N VAL A 24 -0.46 -11.69 14.54
CA VAL A 24 1.00 -11.51 14.56
C VAL A 24 1.82 -12.67 13.97
N HIS A 25 1.17 -13.82 13.74
CA HIS A 25 1.73 -14.96 13.02
C HIS A 25 1.81 -14.73 11.51
N LYS A 26 0.99 -13.84 10.96
CA LYS A 26 1.01 -13.45 9.54
C LYS A 26 2.06 -12.36 9.29
N GLU A 27 2.09 -11.35 10.15
CA GLU A 27 3.06 -10.25 10.12
C GLU A 27 3.03 -9.48 11.45
N THR A 28 4.12 -8.79 11.79
CA THR A 28 4.15 -7.80 12.88
C THR A 28 4.55 -6.44 12.33
N ILE A 29 4.37 -5.36 13.11
CA ILE A 29 4.89 -4.04 12.70
C ILE A 29 6.39 -4.12 12.46
N ARG A 30 7.15 -4.78 13.36
CA ARG A 30 8.60 -4.96 13.22
C ARG A 30 8.96 -5.65 11.90
N SER A 31 8.47 -6.87 11.66
CA SER A 31 8.81 -7.64 10.46
C SER A 31 8.30 -7.00 9.17
N GLY A 32 7.12 -6.37 9.19
CA GLY A 32 6.65 -5.58 8.05
C GLY A 32 7.53 -4.37 7.75
N THR A 33 8.08 -3.71 8.78
CA THR A 33 9.06 -2.62 8.57
C THR A 33 10.46 -3.11 8.16
N GLU A 34 10.86 -4.33 8.56
CA GLU A 34 12.05 -5.00 8.02
C GLU A 34 11.90 -5.23 6.51
N ALA A 35 10.75 -5.79 6.10
CA ALA A 35 10.38 -5.97 4.68
C ALA A 35 10.29 -4.64 3.91
N ALA A 36 9.74 -3.60 4.54
CA ALA A 36 9.66 -2.27 3.94
C ALA A 36 11.06 -1.70 3.64
N LEU A 37 11.96 -1.73 4.62
CA LEU A 37 13.33 -1.24 4.44
C LEU A 37 14.08 -2.04 3.36
N ALA A 38 13.93 -3.37 3.35
CA ALA A 38 14.50 -4.20 2.28
C ALA A 38 13.93 -3.86 0.89
N GLY A 39 12.67 -3.42 0.82
CA GLY A 39 12.02 -2.91 -0.40
C GLY A 39 12.29 -1.44 -0.75
N GLY A 40 13.05 -0.70 0.08
CA GLY A 40 13.33 0.73 -0.11
C GLY A 40 12.25 1.68 0.44
N PHE A 41 11.26 1.18 1.17
CA PHE A 41 10.21 1.98 1.80
C PHE A 41 10.64 2.47 3.19
N THR A 42 10.62 3.79 3.38
CA THR A 42 10.95 4.45 4.65
C THR A 42 9.72 5.00 5.38
N THR A 43 8.55 4.96 4.74
CA THR A 43 7.28 5.38 5.33
C THR A 43 6.18 4.41 4.93
N LEU A 44 5.37 3.96 5.89
CA LEU A 44 4.23 3.07 5.68
C LEU A 44 2.94 3.68 6.22
N LEU A 45 1.82 3.48 5.51
CA LEU A 45 0.48 3.75 6.04
C LEU A 45 -0.26 2.42 6.24
N ALA A 46 -0.38 2.02 7.52
CA ALA A 46 -0.98 0.77 7.94
C ALA A 46 -2.51 0.84 7.98
N MET A 47 -3.14 -0.15 7.38
CA MET A 47 -4.60 -0.29 7.26
C MET A 47 -5.25 -0.76 8.58
N PRO A 48 -6.52 -0.38 8.84
CA PRO A 48 -7.14 -0.51 10.16
C PRO A 48 -7.83 -1.86 10.42
N ASN A 49 -7.83 -2.79 9.47
CA ASN A 49 -8.47 -4.11 9.58
C ASN A 49 -7.60 -5.11 10.36
N THR A 50 -7.07 -4.67 11.49
CA THR A 50 -6.40 -5.49 12.50
C THR A 50 -7.43 -6.21 13.39
N HIS A 51 -6.97 -6.98 14.37
CA HIS A 51 -7.83 -7.62 15.37
C HIS A 51 -7.41 -7.22 16.80
N PRO A 52 -8.16 -6.33 17.49
CA PRO A 52 -9.37 -5.64 17.03
C PRO A 52 -9.08 -4.60 15.93
N PRO A 53 -10.09 -4.21 15.14
CA PRO A 53 -9.92 -3.19 14.12
C PRO A 53 -9.80 -1.79 14.73
N LEU A 54 -9.12 -0.88 14.04
CA LEU A 54 -8.83 0.48 14.52
C LEU A 54 -9.99 1.45 14.28
N VAL A 55 -11.13 1.17 14.91
CA VAL A 55 -12.40 1.94 14.78
C VAL A 55 -12.76 2.74 16.03
N THR A 56 -11.96 2.64 17.10
CA THR A 56 -12.09 3.45 18.32
C THR A 56 -10.76 4.09 18.65
N LEU A 57 -10.77 5.24 19.32
CA LEU A 57 -9.54 5.94 19.68
C LEU A 57 -8.63 5.13 20.61
N ALA A 58 -9.21 4.30 21.47
CA ALA A 58 -8.47 3.45 22.41
C ALA A 58 -7.63 2.39 21.68
N GLU A 59 -8.22 1.66 20.73
CA GLU A 59 -7.50 0.66 19.93
C GLU A 59 -6.51 1.32 18.98
N PHE A 60 -6.89 2.45 18.37
CA PHE A 60 -6.02 3.23 17.50
C PHE A 60 -4.71 3.64 18.21
N ARG A 61 -4.81 4.21 19.42
CA ARG A 61 -3.62 4.61 20.20
C ARG A 61 -2.78 3.43 20.69
N LYS A 62 -3.37 2.24 20.89
CA LYS A 62 -2.60 1.02 21.19
C LYS A 62 -1.71 0.63 20.00
N ALA A 63 -2.26 0.64 18.79
CA ALA A 63 -1.51 0.36 17.57
C ALA A 63 -0.38 1.38 17.34
N GLN A 64 -0.66 2.68 17.53
CA GLN A 64 0.38 3.72 17.42
C GLN A 64 1.51 3.55 18.43
N ARG A 65 1.19 3.26 19.71
CA ARG A 65 2.22 2.97 20.71
C ARG A 65 3.06 1.77 20.30
N ARG A 66 2.42 0.69 19.85
CA ARG A 66 3.13 -0.49 19.39
C ARG A 66 4.08 -0.18 18.21
N ALA A 67 3.66 0.64 17.27
CA ALA A 67 4.52 1.10 16.20
C ALA A 67 5.69 1.92 16.70
N SER A 68 5.47 2.86 17.63
CA SER A 68 6.56 3.66 18.22
C SER A 68 7.61 2.81 18.94
N GLU A 69 7.23 1.64 19.46
CA GLU A 69 8.12 0.72 20.16
C GLU A 69 8.89 -0.22 19.24
N THR A 70 8.33 -0.58 18.08
CA THR A 70 8.80 -1.74 17.29
C THR A 70 9.06 -1.48 15.82
N ALA A 71 8.57 -0.38 15.26
CA ALA A 71 8.77 -0.02 13.87
C ALA A 71 10.23 0.39 13.61
N LEU A 72 10.76 -0.03 12.47
CA LEU A 72 12.12 0.33 12.03
C LEU A 72 12.14 1.49 11.02
N CYS A 73 10.97 1.88 10.52
CA CYS A 73 10.75 3.06 9.69
C CYS A 73 9.47 3.78 10.14
N ASP A 74 9.12 4.91 9.51
CA ASP A 74 7.98 5.70 9.97
C ASP A 74 6.66 4.99 9.60
N VAL A 75 5.79 4.72 10.59
CA VAL A 75 4.50 4.04 10.39
C VAL A 75 3.35 4.94 10.84
N PHE A 76 2.48 5.29 9.91
CA PHE A 76 1.23 5.99 10.15
C PHE A 76 0.05 5.03 10.06
N HIS A 77 -1.05 5.30 10.76
CA HIS A 77 -2.23 4.42 10.79
C HIS A 77 -3.44 5.12 10.20
N PHE A 78 -4.19 4.38 9.37
CA PHE A 78 -5.56 4.72 9.01
C PHE A 78 -6.50 4.43 10.17
N ALA A 79 -7.57 5.23 10.29
CA ALA A 79 -8.76 4.87 11.05
C ALA A 79 -9.71 4.04 10.18
N GLY A 80 -10.44 3.09 10.77
CA GLY A 80 -11.45 2.30 10.07
C GLY A 80 -12.82 2.97 10.07
N GLY A 81 -13.44 3.04 8.90
CA GLY A 81 -14.87 3.35 8.80
C GLY A 81 -15.71 2.18 9.31
N SER A 82 -16.63 2.45 10.24
CA SER A 82 -17.57 1.46 10.76
C SER A 82 -18.93 2.11 11.00
N ALA A 83 -20.00 1.41 10.61
CA ALA A 83 -21.37 1.87 10.82
C ALA A 83 -21.71 1.99 12.32
N ASP A 84 -21.10 1.16 13.16
CA ASP A 84 -21.36 1.09 14.60
C ASP A 84 -20.54 2.11 15.40
N HIS A 85 -19.45 2.64 14.81
CA HIS A 85 -18.51 3.56 15.47
C HIS A 85 -18.42 4.94 14.80
N LEU A 86 -19.49 5.38 14.10
CA LEU A 86 -19.54 6.68 13.43
C LEU A 86 -19.28 7.88 14.38
N ALA A 87 -19.52 7.74 15.68
CA ALA A 87 -19.25 8.79 16.68
C ALA A 87 -17.76 8.98 17.00
N GLU A 88 -16.92 7.98 16.75
CA GLU A 88 -15.47 8.03 17.00
C GLU A 88 -14.71 8.82 15.92
N LEU A 89 -15.28 8.92 14.71
CA LEU A 89 -14.61 9.47 13.53
C LEU A 89 -13.99 10.86 13.73
N PRO A 90 -14.66 11.85 14.37
CA PRO A 90 -14.04 13.17 14.58
C PRO A 90 -12.78 13.12 15.44
N ALA A 91 -12.77 12.28 16.48
CA ALA A 91 -11.63 12.14 17.39
C ALA A 91 -10.49 11.36 16.73
N LEU A 92 -10.81 10.26 16.04
CA LEU A 92 -9.85 9.50 15.23
C LEU A 92 -9.20 10.38 14.16
N GLY A 93 -9.95 11.28 13.53
CA GLY A 93 -9.45 12.18 12.51
C GLY A 93 -8.39 13.17 12.98
N GLN A 94 -8.24 13.39 14.30
CA GLN A 94 -7.16 14.21 14.85
C GLN A 94 -5.81 13.50 14.81
N GLU A 95 -5.79 12.17 14.92
CA GLU A 95 -4.57 11.37 15.08
C GLU A 95 -4.24 10.50 13.87
N ALA A 96 -5.24 10.11 13.08
CA ALA A 96 -5.05 9.27 11.92
C ALA A 96 -4.54 10.03 10.68
N VAL A 97 -3.83 9.28 9.82
CA VAL A 97 -3.37 9.79 8.52
C VAL A 97 -4.52 9.96 7.53
N GLY A 98 -5.57 9.16 7.68
CA GLY A 98 -6.76 9.16 6.85
C GLY A 98 -7.80 8.18 7.36
N LEU A 99 -8.98 8.21 6.75
CA LEU A 99 -10.04 7.22 6.97
C LEU A 99 -9.95 6.16 5.87
N LYS A 100 -9.98 4.87 6.22
CA LYS A 100 -10.16 3.77 5.28
C LYS A 100 -11.57 3.22 5.38
N ILE A 101 -12.30 3.21 4.27
CA ILE A 101 -13.64 2.61 4.15
C ILE A 101 -13.54 1.37 3.24
N TYR A 102 -14.09 0.25 3.69
CA TYR A 102 -14.22 -0.96 2.86
C TYR A 102 -15.66 -1.05 2.34
N MET A 103 -15.87 -0.70 1.07
CA MET A 103 -17.20 -0.71 0.45
C MET A 103 -17.61 -2.10 -0.05
N ASP A 104 -16.63 -2.97 -0.25
CA ASP A 104 -16.77 -4.35 -0.70
C ASP A 104 -16.29 -5.34 0.37
N GLN A 105 -16.69 -6.60 0.23
CA GLN A 105 -16.24 -7.66 1.13
C GLN A 105 -14.78 -8.04 0.83
N THR A 106 -13.91 -7.85 1.81
CA THR A 106 -12.50 -8.28 1.77
C THR A 106 -12.18 -9.11 3.02
N TYR A 107 -10.95 -9.06 3.52
CA TYR A 107 -10.52 -9.62 4.80
C TYR A 107 -10.84 -8.68 5.98
N GLY A 108 -11.50 -9.23 7.00
CA GLY A 108 -11.83 -8.53 8.24
C GLY A 108 -13.27 -8.00 8.32
N PRO A 109 -13.65 -7.35 9.44
CA PRO A 109 -15.04 -7.06 9.77
C PRO A 109 -15.56 -5.69 9.28
N LEU A 110 -14.77 -4.91 8.55
CA LEU A 110 -15.01 -3.47 8.35
C LEU A 110 -15.85 -3.08 7.13
N ARG A 111 -16.69 -4.00 6.63
CA ARG A 111 -17.52 -3.69 5.46
C ARG A 111 -18.58 -2.63 5.81
N VAL A 112 -18.64 -1.58 4.99
CA VAL A 112 -19.64 -0.50 5.06
C VAL A 112 -20.37 -0.42 3.72
N ASP A 113 -21.56 -0.98 3.63
CA ASP A 113 -22.28 -1.18 2.36
C ASP A 113 -23.61 -0.41 2.25
N THR A 114 -24.05 0.25 3.33
CA THR A 114 -25.24 1.11 3.26
C THR A 114 -24.88 2.54 2.88
N LEU A 115 -25.65 3.13 1.97
CA LEU A 115 -25.46 4.53 1.57
C LEU A 115 -25.54 5.48 2.77
N ALA A 116 -26.42 5.20 3.74
CA ALA A 116 -26.56 6.00 4.95
C ALA A 116 -25.26 6.02 5.78
N ALA A 117 -24.63 4.86 6.00
CA ALA A 117 -23.36 4.78 6.73
C ALA A 117 -22.21 5.45 5.95
N LEU A 118 -22.14 5.24 4.62
CA LEU A 118 -21.15 5.91 3.76
C LEU A 118 -21.27 7.44 3.82
N MET A 119 -22.49 7.98 3.67
CA MET A 119 -22.75 9.41 3.81
C MET A 119 -22.36 9.93 5.20
N ALA A 120 -22.62 9.15 6.26
CA ALA A 120 -22.23 9.52 7.61
C ALA A 120 -20.71 9.57 7.79
N CYS A 121 -19.95 8.63 7.20
CA CYS A 121 -18.49 8.68 7.19
C CYS A 121 -17.97 9.97 6.52
N PHE A 122 -18.46 10.29 5.31
CA PHE A 122 -18.05 11.49 4.58
C PHE A 122 -18.38 12.79 5.33
N LYS A 123 -19.51 12.83 6.04
CA LYS A 123 -19.98 14.00 6.80
C LYS A 123 -19.23 14.20 8.11
N ARG A 124 -18.87 13.12 8.81
CA ARG A 124 -18.28 13.18 10.16
C ARG A 124 -16.75 13.20 10.16
N TRP A 125 -16.11 12.73 9.10
CA TRP A 125 -14.65 12.76 8.97
C TRP A 125 -14.14 14.19 8.68
N PRO A 126 -13.06 14.67 9.35
CA PRO A 126 -12.57 16.04 9.19
C PRO A 126 -12.29 16.46 7.74
N ALA A 127 -12.75 17.67 7.41
CA ALA A 127 -12.66 18.41 6.14
C ALA A 127 -11.38 18.20 5.32
N GLU A 128 -10.27 18.25 6.03
CA GLU A 128 -8.92 18.38 5.51
C GLU A 128 -8.22 17.03 5.40
N LYS A 129 -8.78 15.97 6.02
CA LYS A 129 -8.17 14.65 6.06
C LYS A 129 -8.65 13.77 4.90
N PRO A 130 -7.76 12.96 4.30
CA PRO A 130 -8.11 12.09 3.17
C PRO A 130 -9.04 10.94 3.58
N ILE A 131 -9.87 10.51 2.64
CA ILE A 131 -10.68 9.29 2.73
C ILE A 131 -10.20 8.33 1.65
N ALA A 132 -9.61 7.21 2.05
CA ALA A 132 -9.23 6.11 1.16
C ALA A 132 -10.33 5.05 1.16
N VAL A 133 -10.67 4.52 -0.01
CA VAL A 133 -11.75 3.53 -0.16
C VAL A 133 -11.26 2.28 -0.89
N HIS A 134 -11.52 1.12 -0.30
CA HIS A 134 -11.55 -0.14 -1.06
C HIS A 134 -12.92 -0.20 -1.75
N ALA A 135 -12.92 -0.03 -3.07
CA ALA A 135 -14.12 0.01 -3.89
C ALA A 135 -13.87 -0.71 -5.21
N GLU A 136 -14.70 -1.70 -5.53
CA GLU A 136 -14.63 -2.48 -6.77
C GLU A 136 -15.83 -2.19 -7.69
N GLY A 137 -15.58 -2.11 -9.00
CA GLY A 137 -16.62 -1.93 -10.01
C GLY A 137 -17.56 -0.74 -9.73
N LYS A 138 -18.85 -1.03 -9.48
CA LYS A 138 -19.87 0.00 -9.26
C LYS A 138 -19.59 0.86 -8.02
N ASN A 139 -18.90 0.32 -7.01
CA ASN A 139 -18.59 1.08 -5.80
C ASN A 139 -17.58 2.20 -6.06
N VAL A 140 -16.76 2.12 -7.11
CA VAL A 140 -15.92 3.24 -7.56
C VAL A 140 -16.79 4.43 -7.98
N ALA A 141 -17.87 4.19 -8.71
CA ALA A 141 -18.82 5.23 -9.10
C ALA A 141 -19.55 5.83 -7.88
N VAL A 142 -19.90 5.00 -6.89
CA VAL A 142 -20.51 5.46 -5.63
C VAL A 142 -19.53 6.36 -4.86
N ALA A 143 -18.27 5.95 -4.72
CA ALA A 143 -17.24 6.73 -4.04
C ALA A 143 -17.01 8.10 -4.72
N ILE A 144 -16.90 8.12 -6.05
CA ILE A 144 -16.77 9.36 -6.83
C ILE A 144 -18.02 10.25 -6.67
N GLY A 145 -19.22 9.65 -6.69
CA GLY A 145 -20.48 10.36 -6.47
C GLY A 145 -20.55 11.00 -5.08
N LEU A 146 -20.13 10.29 -4.03
CA LEU A 146 -20.04 10.83 -2.67
C LEU A 146 -19.00 11.94 -2.56
N ALA A 147 -17.82 11.77 -3.17
CA ALA A 147 -16.79 12.80 -3.21
C ALA A 147 -17.32 14.10 -3.84
N ALA A 148 -18.03 13.99 -4.97
CA ALA A 148 -18.67 15.13 -5.61
C ALA A 148 -19.77 15.76 -4.76
N ALA A 149 -20.67 14.94 -4.19
CA ALA A 149 -21.82 15.42 -3.40
C ALA A 149 -21.42 16.14 -2.10
N PHE A 150 -20.34 15.70 -1.46
CA PHE A 150 -19.84 16.29 -0.22
C PHE A 150 -18.66 17.25 -0.41
N ASN A 151 -18.22 17.48 -1.66
CA ASN A 151 -17.01 18.25 -1.98
C ASN A 151 -15.78 17.78 -1.17
N ARG A 152 -15.53 16.46 -1.18
CA ARG A 152 -14.45 15.82 -0.43
C ARG A 152 -13.43 15.22 -1.38
N HIS A 153 -12.17 15.20 -0.96
CA HIS A 153 -11.14 14.42 -1.64
C HIS A 153 -11.27 12.94 -1.27
N VAL A 154 -11.38 12.07 -2.28
CA VAL A 154 -11.38 10.60 -2.10
C VAL A 154 -10.19 9.98 -2.82
N HIS A 155 -9.61 8.93 -2.23
CA HIS A 155 -8.55 8.13 -2.80
C HIS A 155 -9.08 6.71 -3.07
N ILE A 156 -9.11 6.28 -4.33
CA ILE A 156 -9.54 4.92 -4.71
C ILE A 156 -8.35 3.98 -4.58
N CYS A 157 -8.42 3.02 -3.66
CA CYS A 157 -7.36 2.04 -3.45
C CYS A 157 -7.28 1.03 -4.61
N HIS A 158 -6.07 0.51 -4.86
CA HIS A 158 -5.74 -0.66 -5.69
C HIS A 158 -6.66 -0.86 -6.92
N VAL A 159 -6.75 0.14 -7.79
CA VAL A 159 -7.55 0.09 -9.02
C VAL A 159 -7.03 -1.05 -9.90
N SER A 160 -7.93 -1.93 -10.35
CA SER A 160 -7.53 -3.18 -11.02
C SER A 160 -8.15 -3.38 -12.40
N ARG A 161 -9.12 -2.54 -12.79
CA ARG A 161 -9.86 -2.71 -14.05
C ARG A 161 -9.81 -1.49 -14.96
N LYS A 162 -9.91 -1.74 -16.27
CA LYS A 162 -9.98 -0.72 -17.32
C LYS A 162 -11.14 0.25 -17.10
N ASP A 163 -12.33 -0.27 -16.79
CA ASP A 163 -13.52 0.56 -16.61
C ASP A 163 -13.39 1.49 -15.39
N GLU A 164 -12.75 1.01 -14.32
CA GLU A 164 -12.51 1.78 -13.10
C GLU A 164 -11.54 2.94 -13.37
N ILE A 165 -10.38 2.66 -14.00
CA ILE A 165 -9.39 3.71 -14.29
C ILE A 165 -9.91 4.72 -15.32
N THR A 166 -10.71 4.27 -16.29
CA THR A 166 -11.37 5.16 -17.27
C THR A 166 -12.38 6.08 -16.58
N LEU A 167 -13.17 5.55 -15.65
CA LEU A 167 -14.12 6.35 -14.87
C LEU A 167 -13.40 7.39 -14.00
N ILE A 168 -12.30 7.00 -13.33
CA ILE A 168 -11.48 7.91 -12.53
C ILE A 168 -10.89 9.01 -13.42
N ALA A 169 -10.40 8.67 -14.63
CA ALA A 169 -9.91 9.66 -15.59
C ALA A 169 -10.97 10.71 -15.94
N HIS A 170 -12.20 10.28 -16.25
CA HIS A 170 -13.31 11.19 -16.51
C HIS A 170 -13.71 12.03 -15.30
N ALA A 171 -13.68 11.48 -14.10
CA ALA A 171 -13.96 12.21 -12.87
C ALA A 171 -12.91 13.33 -12.65
N LYS A 172 -11.63 13.03 -12.83
CA LYS A 172 -10.53 14.02 -12.76
C LYS A 172 -10.69 15.13 -13.81
N GLN A 173 -11.03 14.79 -15.05
CA GLN A 173 -11.28 15.76 -16.13
C GLN A 173 -12.42 16.73 -15.79
N ARG A 174 -13.38 16.30 -14.97
CA ARG A 174 -14.50 17.14 -14.49
C ARG A 174 -14.17 17.93 -13.22
N GLY A 175 -12.92 17.88 -12.74
CA GLY A 175 -12.48 18.54 -11.52
C GLY A 175 -12.97 17.91 -10.23
N ILE A 176 -13.48 16.67 -10.28
CA ILE A 176 -13.83 15.93 -9.05
C ILE A 176 -12.53 15.60 -8.32
N GLN A 177 -12.51 15.86 -7.02
CA GLN A 177 -11.36 15.61 -6.14
C GLN A 177 -11.19 14.11 -5.88
N VAL A 178 -10.68 13.39 -6.88
CA VAL A 178 -10.37 11.96 -6.79
C VAL A 178 -8.92 11.72 -7.13
N THR A 179 -8.27 10.87 -6.34
CA THR A 179 -6.97 10.26 -6.66
C THR A 179 -7.10 8.75 -6.60
N CYS A 180 -6.11 8.02 -7.10
CA CYS A 180 -6.08 6.57 -7.01
C CYS A 180 -4.66 6.00 -6.95
N GLU A 181 -4.59 4.75 -6.49
CA GLU A 181 -3.37 3.94 -6.54
C GLU A 181 -3.62 2.66 -7.34
N VAL A 182 -2.53 2.06 -7.83
CA VAL A 182 -2.51 0.70 -8.37
C VAL A 182 -1.45 -0.11 -7.64
N THR A 183 -1.60 -1.42 -7.64
CA THR A 183 -0.62 -2.32 -7.04
C THR A 183 0.29 -2.94 -8.10
N PRO A 184 1.51 -3.36 -7.72
CA PRO A 184 2.36 -4.14 -8.61
C PRO A 184 1.68 -5.43 -9.09
N HIS A 185 0.90 -6.12 -8.26
CA HIS A 185 0.25 -7.35 -8.70
C HIS A 185 -0.84 -7.09 -9.76
N HIS A 186 -1.53 -5.94 -9.75
CA HIS A 186 -2.44 -5.57 -10.85
C HIS A 186 -1.72 -5.04 -12.10
N LEU A 187 -0.45 -4.64 -11.99
CA LEU A 187 0.38 -4.24 -13.14
C LEU A 187 1.14 -5.40 -13.79
N PHE A 188 1.52 -6.42 -13.03
CA PHE A 188 2.44 -7.47 -13.49
C PHE A 188 1.84 -8.87 -13.56
N LEU A 189 0.62 -9.06 -13.04
CA LEU A 189 -0.11 -10.33 -13.05
C LEU A 189 -1.51 -10.12 -13.63
N SER A 190 -2.04 -11.18 -14.22
CA SER A 190 -3.37 -11.25 -14.81
C SER A 190 -4.11 -12.51 -14.34
N GLU A 191 -5.33 -12.69 -14.82
CA GLU A 191 -6.10 -13.92 -14.64
C GLU A 191 -5.38 -15.18 -15.17
N LEU A 192 -4.42 -15.04 -16.10
CA LEU A 192 -3.63 -16.16 -16.60
C LEU A 192 -2.69 -16.69 -15.52
N ASP A 193 -2.05 -15.78 -14.78
CA ASP A 193 -1.22 -16.12 -13.61
C ASP A 193 -2.08 -16.70 -12.49
N ALA A 194 -3.29 -16.14 -12.28
CA ALA A 194 -4.21 -16.61 -11.27
C ALA A 194 -4.56 -18.11 -11.43
N ARG A 195 -4.76 -18.56 -12.68
CA ARG A 195 -5.02 -19.99 -13.00
C ARG A 195 -3.85 -20.89 -12.61
N GLN A 196 -2.61 -20.40 -12.71
CA GLN A 196 -1.42 -21.16 -12.34
C GLN A 196 -1.18 -21.16 -10.82
N PHE A 197 -1.47 -20.04 -10.16
CA PHE A 197 -1.23 -19.88 -8.72
C PHE A 197 -2.28 -20.59 -7.85
N GLY A 198 -3.45 -20.90 -8.40
CA GLY A 198 -4.53 -21.54 -7.68
C GLY A 198 -4.98 -20.69 -6.47
N PRO A 199 -5.20 -21.29 -5.29
CA PRO A 199 -5.64 -20.55 -4.09
C PRO A 199 -4.75 -19.36 -3.69
N ARG A 200 -3.45 -19.40 -4.01
CA ARG A 200 -2.52 -18.28 -3.73
C ARG A 200 -2.90 -17.00 -4.48
N ALA A 201 -3.58 -17.13 -5.63
CA ALA A 201 -4.07 -16.01 -6.42
C ALA A 201 -5.22 -15.24 -5.74
N ASN A 202 -5.80 -15.75 -4.65
CA ASN A 202 -6.93 -15.06 -4.02
C ASN A 202 -6.48 -13.70 -3.50
N VAL A 203 -6.96 -12.63 -4.11
CA VAL A 203 -6.67 -11.24 -3.77
C VAL A 203 -7.92 -10.40 -4.06
N ARG A 204 -8.07 -9.27 -3.38
CA ARG A 204 -9.17 -8.34 -3.60
C ARG A 204 -8.60 -6.93 -3.77
N PRO A 205 -8.77 -6.28 -4.94
CA PRO A 205 -9.53 -6.76 -6.11
C PRO A 205 -8.87 -7.95 -6.81
N ALA A 206 -9.67 -8.83 -7.40
CA ALA A 206 -9.17 -10.02 -8.08
C ALA A 206 -8.26 -9.67 -9.28
N LEU A 207 -7.25 -10.51 -9.56
CA LEU A 207 -6.46 -10.37 -10.79
C LEU A 207 -7.37 -10.39 -12.01
N ALA A 208 -7.20 -9.39 -12.87
CA ALA A 208 -8.12 -9.10 -13.97
C ALA A 208 -7.55 -9.54 -15.33
N SER A 209 -8.22 -9.20 -16.42
CA SER A 209 -7.79 -9.60 -17.76
C SER A 209 -6.48 -8.92 -18.17
N GLN A 210 -5.77 -9.46 -19.17
CA GLN A 210 -4.58 -8.80 -19.73
C GLN A 210 -4.92 -7.40 -20.29
N THR A 211 -6.14 -7.21 -20.83
CA THR A 211 -6.63 -5.91 -21.28
C THR A 211 -6.79 -4.91 -20.14
N ASP A 212 -7.16 -5.37 -18.95
CA ASP A 212 -7.21 -4.51 -17.75
C ASP A 212 -5.79 -4.08 -17.36
N VAL A 213 -4.84 -5.03 -17.32
CA VAL A 213 -3.43 -4.75 -17.03
C VAL A 213 -2.87 -3.71 -18.01
N GLU A 214 -3.09 -3.89 -19.31
CA GLU A 214 -2.66 -2.95 -20.35
C GLU A 214 -3.27 -1.56 -20.18
N ALA A 215 -4.54 -1.47 -19.79
CA ALA A 215 -5.19 -0.20 -19.52
C ALA A 215 -4.58 0.53 -18.32
N LEU A 216 -4.25 -0.18 -17.24
CA LEU A 216 -3.57 0.41 -16.09
C LEU A 216 -2.20 0.97 -16.49
N TRP A 217 -1.42 0.23 -17.29
CA TRP A 217 -0.14 0.73 -17.82
C TRP A 217 -0.31 1.97 -18.70
N ALA A 218 -1.32 1.99 -19.59
CA ALA A 218 -1.61 3.14 -20.44
C ALA A 218 -1.99 4.41 -19.65
N HIS A 219 -2.49 4.25 -18.43
CA HIS A 219 -2.91 5.33 -17.54
C HIS A 219 -1.91 5.67 -16.43
N LEU A 220 -0.75 4.99 -16.38
CA LEU A 220 0.24 5.14 -15.32
C LEU A 220 0.85 6.55 -15.27
N ASP A 221 1.04 7.17 -16.43
CA ASP A 221 1.63 8.50 -16.54
C ASP A 221 0.61 9.65 -16.40
N THR A 222 -0.69 9.34 -16.56
CA THR A 222 -1.72 10.38 -16.74
C THR A 222 -2.79 10.40 -15.65
N VAL A 223 -3.21 9.24 -15.13
CA VAL A 223 -4.35 9.13 -14.23
C VAL A 223 -3.96 8.58 -12.87
N ILE A 224 -3.06 7.62 -12.81
CA ILE A 224 -2.68 6.96 -11.54
C ILE A 224 -1.86 7.93 -10.68
N ASP A 225 -2.13 8.04 -9.38
CA ASP A 225 -1.37 8.95 -8.51
C ASP A 225 -0.30 8.25 -7.70
N CYS A 226 -0.56 7.02 -7.27
CA CYS A 226 0.36 6.25 -6.43
C CYS A 226 0.56 4.83 -6.97
N ILE A 227 1.73 4.26 -6.66
CA ILE A 227 1.92 2.81 -6.60
C ILE A 227 1.98 2.44 -5.12
N ALA A 228 1.10 1.55 -4.68
CA ALA A 228 1.03 1.06 -3.31
C ALA A 228 1.00 -0.47 -3.33
N THR A 229 1.65 -1.15 -2.39
CA THR A 229 1.80 -2.60 -2.50
C THR A 229 0.50 -3.36 -2.24
N ASP A 230 -0.38 -2.79 -1.42
CA ASP A 230 -1.42 -3.54 -0.72
C ASP A 230 -0.79 -4.78 -0.05
N HIS A 231 0.32 -4.57 0.66
CA HIS A 231 1.04 -5.64 1.32
C HIS A 231 0.12 -6.33 2.32
N ALA A 232 -0.41 -7.48 1.92
CA ALA A 232 -1.43 -8.23 2.64
C ALA A 232 -0.92 -9.64 2.95
N PRO A 233 0.06 -9.77 3.87
CA PRO A 233 0.70 -11.04 4.19
C PRO A 233 -0.28 -12.00 4.86
N HIS A 234 -0.19 -13.25 4.44
CA HIS A 234 -0.86 -14.42 4.99
C HIS A 234 0.12 -15.58 4.88
N THR A 235 0.10 -16.51 5.83
CA THR A 235 1.02 -17.65 5.75
C THR A 235 0.69 -18.50 4.52
N LEU A 236 1.68 -19.18 3.96
CA LEU A 236 1.45 -20.07 2.82
C LEU A 236 0.41 -21.16 3.16
N ALA A 237 0.41 -21.66 4.39
CA ALA A 237 -0.58 -22.63 4.87
C ALA A 237 -2.01 -22.08 4.82
N GLU A 238 -2.24 -20.83 5.23
CA GLU A 238 -3.54 -20.18 5.12
C GLU A 238 -3.95 -20.02 3.66
N LYS A 239 -3.03 -19.59 2.79
CA LYS A 239 -3.29 -19.39 1.36
C LYS A 239 -3.63 -20.68 0.61
N LEU A 240 -3.15 -21.82 1.08
CA LEU A 240 -3.42 -23.15 0.51
C LEU A 240 -4.60 -23.86 1.20
N GLY A 241 -5.13 -23.29 2.28
CA GLY A 241 -6.27 -23.82 3.01
C GLY A 241 -7.61 -23.66 2.26
N PRO A 242 -8.68 -24.31 2.76
CA PRO A 242 -10.01 -24.24 2.14
C PRO A 242 -10.60 -22.83 2.13
N ASP A 243 -10.30 -22.03 3.17
CA ASP A 243 -10.76 -20.66 3.33
C ASP A 243 -9.62 -19.66 3.07
N ALA A 244 -8.90 -19.85 1.95
CA ALA A 244 -7.74 -19.04 1.59
C ALA A 244 -8.06 -17.53 1.65
N PRO A 245 -7.41 -16.74 2.53
CA PRO A 245 -7.73 -15.33 2.66
C PRO A 245 -7.23 -14.51 1.45
N PRO A 246 -7.91 -13.42 1.08
CA PRO A 246 -7.45 -12.55 0.01
C PRO A 246 -6.24 -11.73 0.48
N GLY A 247 -5.20 -11.67 -0.36
CA GLY A 247 -4.02 -10.85 -0.10
C GLY A 247 -2.72 -11.47 -0.61
N MET A 248 -1.75 -10.61 -0.90
CA MET A 248 -0.40 -10.97 -1.33
C MET A 248 0.64 -10.10 -0.61
N PRO A 249 1.80 -10.65 -0.20
CA PRO A 249 2.94 -9.83 0.20
C PRO A 249 3.56 -9.12 -1.02
N GLY A 250 4.32 -8.04 -0.80
CA GLY A 250 4.66 -7.10 -1.88
C GLY A 250 5.71 -6.03 -1.57
N LEU A 251 5.94 -5.70 -0.29
CA LEU A 251 6.93 -4.66 0.11
C LEU A 251 8.31 -4.89 -0.50
N GLU A 252 8.81 -6.12 -0.45
CA GLU A 252 10.18 -6.46 -0.91
C GLU A 252 10.30 -6.60 -2.44
N THR A 253 9.18 -6.68 -3.17
CA THR A 253 9.18 -6.95 -4.61
C THR A 253 8.70 -5.79 -5.46
N ALA A 254 7.97 -4.82 -4.89
CA ALA A 254 7.41 -3.69 -5.63
C ALA A 254 8.47 -2.87 -6.35
N LEU A 255 9.48 -2.36 -5.64
CA LEU A 255 10.50 -1.51 -6.24
C LEU A 255 11.32 -2.27 -7.32
N PRO A 256 11.82 -3.49 -7.09
CA PRO A 256 12.51 -4.27 -8.15
C PRO A 256 11.65 -4.50 -9.41
N LEU A 257 10.35 -4.79 -9.25
CA LEU A 257 9.44 -4.93 -10.39
C LEU A 257 9.31 -3.62 -11.16
N MET A 258 9.10 -2.51 -10.46
CA MET A 258 8.95 -1.20 -11.09
C MET A 258 10.25 -0.70 -11.74
N LEU A 259 11.41 -0.95 -11.13
CA LEU A 259 12.71 -0.64 -11.73
C LEU A 259 12.99 -1.49 -12.97
N THR A 260 12.53 -2.74 -12.99
CA THR A 260 12.57 -3.56 -14.21
C THR A 260 11.78 -2.88 -15.33
N ALA A 261 10.56 -2.41 -15.03
CA ALA A 261 9.74 -1.67 -15.98
C ALA A 261 10.37 -0.34 -16.43
N VAL A 262 11.09 0.36 -15.54
CA VAL A 262 11.90 1.55 -15.93
C VAL A 262 12.99 1.14 -16.91
N SER A 263 13.72 0.05 -16.64
CA SER A 263 14.80 -0.44 -17.50
C SER A 263 14.33 -0.92 -18.87
N GLU A 264 13.05 -1.34 -18.96
CA GLU A 264 12.36 -1.74 -20.18
C GLU A 264 11.71 -0.55 -20.92
N GLY A 265 11.82 0.68 -20.39
CA GLY A 265 11.25 1.88 -20.99
C GLY A 265 9.74 2.00 -20.86
N ARG A 266 9.10 1.26 -19.93
CA ARG A 266 7.64 1.28 -19.72
C ARG A 266 7.17 2.46 -18.87
N LEU A 267 8.05 3.02 -18.05
CA LEU A 267 7.85 4.29 -17.35
C LEU A 267 9.21 4.98 -17.12
N THR A 268 9.21 6.28 -16.89
CA THR A 268 10.43 7.01 -16.53
C THR A 268 10.76 6.87 -15.04
N LEU A 269 12.03 7.03 -14.69
CA LEU A 269 12.46 7.06 -13.28
C LEU A 269 11.81 8.21 -12.50
N GLU A 270 11.73 9.39 -13.12
CA GLU A 270 11.07 10.56 -12.54
C GLU A 270 9.61 10.25 -12.19
N ARG A 271 8.91 9.55 -13.10
CA ARG A 271 7.54 9.14 -12.85
C ARG A 271 7.44 8.11 -11.73
N LEU A 272 8.34 7.14 -11.67
CA LEU A 272 8.40 6.18 -10.57
C LEU A 272 8.54 6.89 -9.22
N VAL A 273 9.47 7.85 -9.12
CA VAL A 273 9.65 8.67 -7.91
C VAL A 273 8.39 9.48 -7.59
N ALA A 274 7.71 10.02 -8.59
CA ALA A 274 6.44 10.70 -8.38
C ALA A 274 5.38 9.77 -7.76
N LEU A 275 5.24 8.54 -8.29
CA LEU A 275 4.24 7.55 -7.87
C LEU A 275 4.52 6.92 -6.50
N MET A 276 5.79 6.73 -6.12
CA MET A 276 6.17 6.00 -4.90
C MET A 276 6.74 6.88 -3.78
N ALA A 277 6.99 8.18 -4.03
CA ALA A 277 7.56 9.07 -3.02
C ALA A 277 6.88 10.44 -2.94
N VAL A 278 6.67 11.12 -4.06
CA VAL A 278 6.18 12.51 -4.06
C VAL A 278 4.67 12.59 -3.86
N ASN A 279 3.89 11.89 -4.69
CA ASN A 279 2.43 11.89 -4.61
C ASN A 279 1.89 11.29 -3.30
N PRO A 280 2.41 10.16 -2.79
CA PRO A 280 2.07 9.68 -1.45
C PRO A 280 2.13 10.77 -0.37
N ARG A 281 3.24 11.51 -0.32
CA ARG A 281 3.45 12.57 0.68
C ARG A 281 2.49 13.73 0.47
N ARG A 282 2.24 14.14 -0.77
CA ARG A 282 1.28 15.21 -1.11
C ARG A 282 -0.15 14.83 -0.74
N ILE A 283 -0.59 13.61 -1.07
CA ILE A 283 -1.98 13.16 -0.87
C ILE A 283 -2.30 13.01 0.62
N TYR A 284 -1.35 12.49 1.40
CA TYR A 284 -1.55 12.18 2.82
C TYR A 284 -0.92 13.19 3.78
N GLY A 285 -0.36 14.30 3.28
CA GLY A 285 0.24 15.35 4.10
C GLY A 285 1.41 14.86 4.96
N LEU A 286 2.21 13.93 4.44
CA LEU A 286 3.30 13.29 5.20
C LEU A 286 4.51 14.22 5.30
N SER A 287 5.11 14.27 6.49
CA SER A 287 6.33 15.05 6.75
C SER A 287 7.50 14.58 5.90
N SER A 288 8.40 15.52 5.56
CA SER A 288 9.68 15.18 4.94
C SER A 288 10.57 14.41 5.92
N GLN A 289 11.32 13.44 5.41
CA GLN A 289 12.35 12.73 6.17
C GLN A 289 13.71 13.32 5.78
N PRO A 290 14.34 14.18 6.60
CA PRO A 290 15.65 14.73 6.28
C PRO A 290 16.69 13.61 6.16
N ASP A 291 17.74 13.82 5.36
CA ASP A 291 18.87 12.90 5.18
C ASP A 291 18.45 11.43 4.95
N THR A 292 17.38 11.23 4.17
CA THR A 292 16.76 9.93 3.93
C THR A 292 16.72 9.62 2.45
N TRP A 293 17.29 8.47 2.07
CA TRP A 293 17.42 8.05 0.68
C TRP A 293 17.66 6.54 0.57
N VAL A 294 17.39 6.01 -0.63
CA VAL A 294 17.55 4.60 -0.98
C VAL A 294 18.63 4.50 -2.06
N GLU A 295 19.63 3.67 -1.82
CA GLU A 295 20.62 3.28 -2.81
C GLU A 295 20.16 2.04 -3.56
N VAL A 296 20.17 2.12 -4.88
CA VAL A 296 19.79 1.02 -5.77
C VAL A 296 20.92 0.77 -6.76
N ASP A 297 21.23 -0.50 -7.00
CA ASP A 297 22.02 -0.94 -8.13
C ASP A 297 21.08 -1.19 -9.32
N PRO A 298 21.03 -0.30 -10.33
CA PRO A 298 20.09 -0.40 -11.44
C PRO A 298 20.44 -1.48 -12.45
N ASP A 299 21.65 -2.05 -12.39
CA ASP A 299 22.15 -3.02 -13.35
C ASP A 299 22.11 -4.46 -12.84
N ASP A 300 22.00 -4.65 -11.51
CA ASP A 300 21.86 -5.97 -10.92
C ASP A 300 20.60 -6.68 -11.40
N ARG A 301 20.78 -7.89 -11.92
CA ARG A 301 19.73 -8.78 -12.40
C ARG A 301 19.68 -10.01 -11.52
N TYR A 302 18.51 -10.29 -10.97
CA TYR A 302 18.32 -11.44 -10.09
C TYR A 302 16.91 -12.00 -10.18
N THR A 303 16.74 -13.24 -9.73
CA THR A 303 15.44 -13.89 -9.64
C THR A 303 14.88 -13.71 -8.24
N ILE A 304 13.64 -13.25 -8.14
CA ILE A 304 12.93 -13.18 -6.86
C ILE A 304 12.81 -14.59 -6.29
N SER A 305 13.14 -14.74 -5.00
CA SER A 305 13.07 -15.99 -4.26
C SER A 305 12.19 -15.81 -3.02
N ASP A 306 11.60 -16.92 -2.55
CA ASP A 306 10.97 -16.97 -1.23
C ASP A 306 12.03 -16.98 -0.10
N GLU A 307 13.27 -17.36 -0.42
CA GLU A 307 14.38 -17.39 0.53
C GLU A 307 14.87 -15.98 0.87
N GLY A 308 15.08 -15.73 2.17
CA GLY A 308 15.64 -14.47 2.66
C GLY A 308 14.65 -13.29 2.67
N LEU A 309 13.36 -13.53 2.43
CA LEU A 309 12.32 -12.54 2.64
C LEU A 309 12.20 -12.18 4.13
N HIS A 310 12.04 -10.89 4.42
CA HIS A 310 11.82 -10.36 5.77
C HIS A 310 10.35 -10.43 6.18
N THR A 311 9.40 -10.42 5.24
CA THR A 311 7.98 -10.67 5.54
C THR A 311 7.80 -12.04 6.20
N LYS A 312 7.05 -12.11 7.30
CA LYS A 312 6.76 -13.39 7.98
C LYS A 312 5.96 -14.35 7.12
N SER A 313 5.25 -13.85 6.11
CA SER A 313 4.49 -14.71 5.21
C SER A 313 5.39 -15.74 4.51
N GLY A 314 6.66 -15.39 4.25
CA GLY A 314 7.68 -16.31 3.74
C GLY A 314 7.42 -16.81 2.32
N TRP A 315 6.65 -16.07 1.53
CA TRP A 315 6.42 -16.36 0.11
C TRP A 315 6.19 -15.08 -0.68
N SER A 316 6.32 -15.15 -2.01
CA SER A 316 5.99 -14.05 -2.92
C SER A 316 5.22 -14.56 -4.15
N PRO A 317 4.21 -13.81 -4.65
CA PRO A 317 3.55 -14.14 -5.92
C PRO A 317 4.49 -13.95 -7.14
N PHE A 318 5.66 -13.35 -6.93
CA PHE A 318 6.64 -13.08 -7.98
C PHE A 318 7.87 -14.00 -7.91
N SER A 319 7.90 -14.99 -7.02
CA SER A 319 9.01 -15.94 -6.94
C SER A 319 9.22 -16.68 -8.26
N GLY A 320 10.48 -16.75 -8.69
CA GLY A 320 10.88 -17.23 -10.02
C GLY A 320 10.92 -16.17 -11.12
N ARG A 321 10.44 -14.93 -10.87
CA ARG A 321 10.54 -13.83 -11.84
C ARG A 321 11.91 -13.17 -11.78
N THR A 322 12.56 -13.04 -12.93
CA THR A 322 13.78 -12.23 -13.07
C THR A 322 13.43 -10.74 -13.09
N VAL A 323 14.12 -9.97 -12.27
CA VAL A 323 14.00 -8.51 -12.16
C VAL A 323 15.36 -7.85 -12.33
N ARG A 324 15.35 -6.55 -12.59
CA ARG A 324 16.52 -5.68 -12.68
C ARG A 324 16.35 -4.46 -11.79
N GLY A 325 17.36 -4.16 -10.98
CA GLY A 325 17.30 -3.12 -9.97
C GLY A 325 17.21 -3.72 -8.56
N ARG A 326 18.30 -3.68 -7.79
CA ARG A 326 18.32 -4.18 -6.41
C ARG A 326 18.56 -3.06 -5.41
N VAL A 327 17.80 -3.03 -4.32
CA VAL A 327 18.09 -2.17 -3.16
C VAL A 327 19.40 -2.63 -2.52
N ARG A 328 20.38 -1.74 -2.47
CA ARG A 328 21.68 -1.98 -1.83
C ARG A 328 21.72 -1.44 -0.42
N ARG A 329 21.13 -0.26 -0.21
CA ARG A 329 21.21 0.44 1.07
C ARG A 329 20.01 1.34 1.28
N VAL A 330 19.57 1.48 2.52
CA VAL A 330 18.62 2.51 2.94
C VAL A 330 19.23 3.33 4.07
N VAL A 331 19.21 4.65 3.91
CA VAL A 331 19.55 5.61 4.95
C VAL A 331 18.27 6.32 5.37
N LEU A 332 17.98 6.31 6.67
CA LEU A 332 16.85 6.99 7.29
C LEU A 332 17.37 7.97 8.34
N ARG A 333 17.14 9.27 8.12
CA ARG A 333 17.58 10.35 9.01
C ARG A 333 19.08 10.27 9.34
N GLY A 334 19.90 10.11 8.30
CA GLY A 334 21.36 10.02 8.39
C GLY A 334 21.91 8.70 8.92
N ARG A 335 21.05 7.73 9.28
CA ARG A 335 21.45 6.40 9.77
C ARG A 335 21.23 5.33 8.72
N GLU A 336 22.23 4.48 8.50
CA GLU A 336 22.07 3.28 7.67
C GLU A 336 21.19 2.26 8.40
N VAL A 337 20.02 1.96 7.85
CA VAL A 337 19.02 1.07 8.45
C VAL A 337 18.85 -0.24 7.67
N PHE A 338 19.44 -0.33 6.48
CA PHE A 338 19.51 -1.53 5.67
C PHE A 338 20.75 -1.49 4.79
N ALA A 339 21.47 -2.60 4.68
CA ALA A 339 22.56 -2.80 3.72
C ALA A 339 22.64 -4.26 3.27
N ASP A 340 22.68 -4.48 1.96
CA ASP A 340 22.92 -5.77 1.29
C ASP A 340 22.15 -6.96 1.90
N GLY A 341 20.84 -6.78 2.10
CA GLY A 341 19.92 -7.81 2.59
C GLY A 341 19.79 -7.86 4.11
N VAL A 342 20.61 -7.11 4.85
CA VAL A 342 20.57 -7.07 6.32
C VAL A 342 19.92 -5.77 6.80
N VAL A 343 18.92 -5.90 7.67
CA VAL A 343 18.32 -4.75 8.36
C VAL A 343 19.17 -4.42 9.58
N HIS A 344 19.55 -3.16 9.71
CA HIS A 344 20.27 -2.62 10.85
C HIS A 344 19.27 -1.82 11.69
N PRO A 345 18.73 -2.38 12.80
CA PRO A 345 17.76 -1.67 13.60
C PRO A 345 18.41 -0.39 14.15
N PRO A 346 17.68 0.75 14.13
CA PRO A 346 18.18 1.95 14.76
C PRO A 346 18.24 1.71 16.28
N TYR A 347 19.37 2.07 16.88
CA TYR A 347 19.52 2.21 18.32
C TYR A 347 18.62 3.37 18.77
N ALA A 348 17.39 3.06 19.18
CA ALA A 348 16.35 3.95 19.73
C ALA A 348 15.93 5.16 18.85
N PHE A 349 14.68 5.15 18.38
CA PHE A 349 14.00 6.38 17.95
C PHE A 349 13.27 6.99 19.14
N HIS A 350 13.77 8.11 19.64
CA HIS A 350 12.92 9.05 20.36
C HIS A 350 12.40 10.03 19.32
N SER A 351 11.09 10.00 19.06
CA SER A 351 10.41 11.06 18.33
C SER A 351 10.41 12.32 19.20
N GLU A 352 11.05 13.39 18.72
CA GLU A 352 10.70 14.75 19.14
C GLU A 352 9.37 15.18 18.51
#